data_AF-A0A9D1MVJ1-F1
#
_entry.id   AF-A0A9D1MVJ1-F1
#
_cell.length_a   1.000
_cell.length_b   1.000
_cell.length_c   1.000
_cell.angle_alpha   90.00
_cell.angle_beta   90.00
_cell.angle_gamma   90.00
#
_symmetry.space_group_name_H-M   'P 1'
#
loop_
_entity.id
_entity.type
_entity.pdbx_description
1 polymer ?
#
loop_
_entity_poly.entity_id
_entity_poly.type
_entity_poly.pdbx_seq_one_letter_code
_entity_poly.pdbx_strand_id
1 'polypeptide(L)'
;MKFSKILLATAAVATAAAVAAVSLTACSKSEEVVSDSDYLNKVSQYGVWKNTAQTSIPIYQTYHHVHDFLDACTIENGSAVAPNGKIRKVLFLGFDGMRADALPVILQTGAKVANNSKTGVSGISALQQAGGLYLAYCGGETNTDTQQTTSTSASWTTHFTGVWGTQHGIKTNDDAKNLDHKTFMLEYAQQGLSTSIAFDWDQYFDVNLKEEIKYVMANPDVDMTFCDIDRAKAEKLKKTYAETLELYNYVAPETPSDSAPYDTGMRDYVLQRIENGDDIVCGIFHNIDSAGHEYGFGTSTQYNGAVMNCDLYAYSVLQAIEAREQTENEEWLIVFANDHGGLGTGHGEQTLEERTTWIATNVPFSEEYYSDGYDGFNVK
;
A
#
# COMPACT_ATOMS: atom_id res chain seq x y z
N MET A 1 48.54 36.00 51.07
CA MET A 1 49.05 35.86 49.68
C MET A 1 48.65 34.48 49.19
N LYS A 2 47.48 34.32 48.54
CA LYS A 2 47.22 34.31 47.07
C LYS A 2 47.85 33.12 46.29
N PHE A 3 46.94 32.22 45.87
CA PHE A 3 46.88 31.35 44.68
C PHE A 3 47.71 30.05 44.50
N SER A 4 46.96 28.93 44.61
CA SER A 4 46.81 27.73 43.75
C SER A 4 47.83 27.33 42.65
N LYS A 5 48.06 26.02 42.53
CA LYS A 5 48.13 25.18 41.29
C LYS A 5 48.23 23.69 41.72
N ILE A 6 47.26 22.81 41.39
CA ILE A 6 47.07 21.95 40.19
C ILE A 6 48.02 20.74 40.10
N LEU A 7 47.37 19.55 40.04
CA LEU A 7 47.70 18.22 39.45
C LEU A 7 49.15 17.86 39.08
N LEU A 8 49.52 16.60 39.35
CA LEU A 8 50.21 15.72 38.39
C LEU A 8 50.31 14.27 38.90
N ALA A 9 49.66 13.34 38.19
CA ALA A 9 50.01 11.91 38.20
C ALA A 9 49.87 11.33 36.78
N THR A 10 51.04 11.17 36.15
CA THR A 10 51.48 10.11 35.22
C THR A 10 50.79 9.87 33.86
N ALA A 11 51.57 10.17 32.81
CA ALA A 11 51.59 9.62 31.44
C ALA A 11 51.98 8.11 31.44
N ALA A 12 51.96 7.30 30.37
CA ALA A 12 52.08 7.47 28.91
C ALA A 12 51.57 6.16 28.20
N VAL A 13 50.86 6.17 27.06
CA VAL A 13 51.26 6.22 25.61
C VAL A 13 51.67 4.87 24.96
N ALA A 14 51.09 4.66 23.76
CA ALA A 14 51.41 3.73 22.64
C ALA A 14 50.95 2.26 22.79
N THR A 15 50.29 1.62 21.82
CA THR A 15 50.50 1.63 20.36
C THR A 15 49.21 1.32 19.58
N ALA A 16 48.96 2.08 18.50
CA ALA A 16 48.06 1.72 17.42
C ALA A 16 48.76 2.08 16.10
N ALA A 17 49.09 1.07 15.26
CA ALA A 17 49.26 1.23 13.82
C ALA A 17 49.47 -0.13 13.11
N ALA A 18 48.71 -0.29 12.02
CA ALA A 18 49.01 -1.02 10.79
C ALA A 18 48.99 -2.56 10.79
N VAL A 19 47.89 -3.12 10.23
CA VAL A 19 47.99 -3.98 9.05
C VAL A 19 46.86 -3.60 8.09
N ALA A 20 47.23 -3.03 6.95
CA ALA A 20 46.37 -2.88 5.78
C ALA A 20 46.97 -3.68 4.62
N ALA A 21 46.07 -4.28 3.84
CA ALA A 21 46.20 -4.78 2.47
C ALA A 21 47.01 -6.07 2.21
N VAL A 22 46.29 -7.16 1.88
CA VAL A 22 46.55 -8.02 0.70
C VAL A 22 45.22 -8.62 0.16
N SER A 23 44.84 -8.19 -1.06
CA SER A 23 43.95 -8.78 -2.11
C SER A 23 42.58 -9.38 -1.72
N LEU A 24 41.41 -8.83 -2.07
CA LEU A 24 40.83 -8.55 -3.42
C LEU A 24 41.10 -9.68 -4.44
N THR A 25 40.21 -10.67 -4.49
CA THR A 25 39.55 -11.18 -5.71
C THR A 25 38.54 -12.28 -5.33
N ALA A 26 37.35 -11.84 -4.95
CA ALA A 26 36.10 -12.57 -5.15
C ALA A 26 34.96 -11.54 -5.18
N CYS A 27 35.06 -10.55 -6.09
CA CYS A 27 33.84 -9.90 -6.55
C CYS A 27 33.09 -10.96 -7.33
N SER A 28 32.14 -11.66 -6.68
CA SER A 28 31.00 -12.16 -7.42
C SER A 28 30.41 -10.93 -8.09
N LYS A 29 30.42 -10.88 -9.43
CA LYS A 29 29.42 -10.08 -10.11
C LYS A 29 28.10 -10.52 -9.49
N SER A 30 27.36 -9.62 -8.83
CA SER A 30 25.94 -9.87 -8.62
C SER A 30 25.41 -10.26 -9.99
N GLU A 31 24.92 -11.48 -10.15
CA GLU A 31 24.25 -11.85 -11.38
C GLU A 31 23.15 -10.81 -11.59
N GLU A 32 23.22 -10.11 -12.71
CA GLU A 32 22.22 -9.11 -13.08
C GLU A 32 20.88 -9.83 -13.08
N VAL A 33 19.96 -9.41 -12.21
CA VAL A 33 18.64 -10.03 -12.13
C VAL A 33 17.88 -9.57 -13.37
N VAL A 34 17.74 -10.48 -14.33
CA VAL A 34 17.06 -10.21 -15.60
C VAL A 34 15.58 -10.54 -15.46
N SER A 35 14.72 -9.64 -15.92
CA SER A 35 13.27 -9.86 -15.98
C SER A 35 12.94 -11.09 -16.83
N ASP A 36 12.03 -11.92 -16.35
CA ASP A 36 11.51 -13.08 -17.05
C ASP A 36 10.45 -12.63 -18.07
N SER A 37 10.79 -12.72 -19.36
CA SER A 37 9.89 -12.29 -20.44
C SER A 37 8.59 -13.10 -20.53
N ASP A 38 8.49 -14.23 -19.82
CA ASP A 38 7.30 -15.06 -19.73
C ASP A 38 6.57 -14.92 -18.38
N TYR A 39 6.98 -13.97 -17.54
CA TYR A 39 6.47 -13.79 -16.18
C TYR A 39 4.94 -13.67 -16.12
N LEU A 40 4.37 -12.75 -16.90
CA LEU A 40 2.92 -12.52 -16.94
C LEU A 40 2.15 -13.79 -17.35
N ASN A 41 2.66 -14.51 -18.35
CA ASN A 41 2.06 -15.77 -18.79
C ASN A 41 2.09 -16.81 -17.67
N LYS A 42 3.23 -16.96 -16.96
CA LYS A 42 3.37 -17.90 -15.84
C LYS A 42 2.40 -17.60 -14.71
N VAL A 43 2.32 -16.33 -14.28
CA VAL A 43 1.41 -15.90 -13.22
C VAL A 43 -0.05 -16.11 -13.63
N SER A 44 -0.41 -15.80 -14.89
CA SER A 44 -1.78 -15.93 -15.37
C SER A 44 -2.32 -17.37 -15.36
N GLN A 45 -1.46 -18.37 -15.23
CA GLN A 45 -1.83 -19.78 -15.22
C GLN A 45 -2.23 -20.32 -13.83
N TYR A 46 -2.19 -19.51 -12.77
CA TYR A 46 -2.46 -19.96 -11.40
C TYR A 46 -3.90 -20.43 -11.13
N GLY A 47 -4.83 -20.27 -12.08
CA GLY A 47 -6.19 -20.78 -11.98
C GLY A 47 -7.06 -20.10 -10.90
N VAL A 48 -6.56 -19.03 -10.27
CA VAL A 48 -7.26 -18.25 -9.24
C VAL A 48 -7.93 -16.98 -9.78
N TRP A 49 -7.55 -16.59 -11.00
CA TRP A 49 -7.96 -15.33 -11.63
C TRP A 49 -9.36 -15.41 -12.22
N LYS A 50 -10.12 -14.32 -12.09
CA LYS A 50 -11.42 -14.12 -12.77
C LYS A 50 -11.29 -13.61 -14.20
N ASN A 51 -10.15 -13.01 -14.53
CA ASN A 51 -9.79 -12.47 -15.83
C ASN A 51 -8.56 -13.19 -16.39
N THR A 52 -8.09 -12.78 -17.56
CA THR A 52 -6.87 -13.29 -18.21
C THR A 52 -5.81 -12.20 -18.23
N ALA A 53 -4.59 -12.53 -18.66
CA ALA A 53 -3.54 -11.54 -18.87
C ALA A 53 -3.98 -10.41 -19.80
N GLN A 54 -4.72 -10.73 -20.88
CA GLN A 54 -5.21 -9.76 -21.87
C GLN A 54 -6.28 -8.83 -21.32
N THR A 55 -7.02 -9.27 -20.31
CA THR A 55 -8.07 -8.52 -19.63
C THR A 55 -7.63 -8.05 -18.25
N SER A 56 -6.32 -7.88 -18.04
CA SER A 56 -5.78 -7.30 -16.81
C SER A 56 -6.37 -5.91 -16.57
N ILE A 57 -6.71 -5.63 -15.33
CA ILE A 57 -7.38 -4.38 -14.95
C ILE A 57 -6.32 -3.30 -14.67
N PRO A 58 -6.38 -2.11 -15.30
CA PRO A 58 -5.51 -1.02 -14.89
C PRO A 58 -5.84 -0.60 -13.46
N ILE A 59 -4.83 -0.43 -12.60
CA ILE A 59 -5.06 -0.20 -11.16
C ILE A 59 -5.92 1.03 -10.82
N TYR A 60 -5.98 2.04 -11.71
CA TYR A 60 -6.86 3.19 -11.52
C TYR A 60 -8.36 2.82 -11.48
N GLN A 61 -8.74 1.66 -11.99
CA GLN A 61 -10.13 1.19 -11.96
C GLN A 61 -10.62 0.85 -10.54
N THR A 62 -9.73 0.75 -9.55
CA THR A 62 -10.14 0.70 -8.14
C THR A 62 -11.01 1.90 -7.76
N TYR A 63 -10.65 3.11 -8.21
CA TYR A 63 -11.43 4.32 -7.99
C TYR A 63 -12.85 4.17 -8.55
N HIS A 64 -12.97 3.75 -9.81
CA HIS A 64 -14.27 3.57 -10.46
C HIS A 64 -15.11 2.47 -9.79
N HIS A 65 -14.49 1.39 -9.32
CA HIS A 65 -15.16 0.34 -8.56
C HIS A 65 -15.74 0.83 -7.22
N VAL A 66 -15.00 1.70 -6.52
CA VAL A 66 -15.51 2.37 -5.31
C VAL A 66 -16.71 3.27 -5.64
N HIS A 67 -16.62 4.02 -6.75
CA HIS A 67 -17.70 4.88 -7.22
C HIS A 67 -18.97 4.11 -7.60
N ASP A 68 -18.86 3.01 -8.34
CA ASP A 68 -20.03 2.17 -8.67
C ASP A 68 -20.79 1.69 -7.42
N PHE A 69 -20.06 1.45 -6.34
CA PHE A 69 -20.64 1.03 -5.08
C PHE A 69 -21.26 2.19 -4.29
N LEU A 70 -20.57 3.32 -4.15
CA LEU A 70 -21.03 4.43 -3.31
C LEU A 70 -21.95 5.43 -4.02
N ASP A 71 -21.79 5.67 -5.32
CA ASP A 71 -22.63 6.63 -6.09
C ASP A 71 -24.08 6.15 -6.26
N ALA A 72 -24.34 4.87 -6.00
CA ALA A 72 -25.71 4.34 -5.91
C ALA A 72 -26.44 4.75 -4.63
N CYS A 73 -25.75 5.33 -3.63
CA CYS A 73 -26.32 5.75 -2.36
C CYS A 73 -26.81 7.20 -2.39
N THR A 74 -27.67 7.53 -1.43
CA THR A 74 -27.87 8.92 -0.98
C THR A 74 -27.04 9.15 0.26
N ILE A 75 -26.23 10.21 0.30
CA ILE A 75 -25.51 10.60 1.50
C ILE A 75 -26.41 11.50 2.36
N GLU A 76 -26.79 11.01 3.53
CA GLU A 76 -27.63 11.74 4.48
C GLU A 76 -27.16 11.50 5.91
N ASN A 77 -27.14 12.56 6.72
CA ASN A 77 -26.70 12.54 8.12
C ASN A 77 -25.32 11.89 8.34
N GLY A 78 -24.40 12.06 7.38
CA GLY A 78 -23.05 11.52 7.45
C GLY A 78 -22.95 10.01 7.19
N SER A 79 -23.86 9.45 6.40
CA SER A 79 -23.80 8.03 6.02
C SER A 79 -24.26 7.83 4.58
N ALA A 80 -23.66 6.87 3.88
CA ALA A 80 -24.06 6.48 2.53
C ALA A 80 -25.19 5.45 2.58
N VAL A 81 -26.44 5.90 2.41
CA VAL A 81 -27.63 5.03 2.50
C VAL A 81 -27.98 4.48 1.11
N ALA A 82 -27.87 3.16 0.96
CA ALA A 82 -28.21 2.46 -0.27
C ALA A 82 -29.74 2.36 -0.48
N PRO A 83 -30.23 2.12 -1.71
CA PRO A 83 -31.67 2.01 -2.00
C PRO A 83 -32.41 0.91 -1.22
N ASN A 84 -31.69 -0.11 -0.73
CA ASN A 84 -32.21 -1.18 0.11
C ASN A 84 -32.23 -0.80 1.62
N GLY A 85 -31.82 0.42 1.97
CA GLY A 85 -31.74 0.92 3.35
C GLY A 85 -30.50 0.48 4.14
N LYS A 86 -29.53 -0.20 3.51
CA LYS A 86 -28.22 -0.51 4.11
C LYS A 86 -27.31 0.71 4.14
N ILE A 87 -26.42 0.75 5.14
CA ILE A 87 -25.34 1.74 5.19
C ILE A 87 -24.13 1.16 4.47
N ARG A 88 -23.75 1.76 3.33
CA ARG A 88 -22.59 1.31 2.57
C ARG A 88 -21.30 1.88 3.13
N LYS A 89 -20.31 1.01 3.28
CA LYS A 89 -18.96 1.35 3.74
C LYS A 89 -17.91 0.72 2.85
N VAL A 90 -16.69 1.25 2.89
CA VAL A 90 -15.57 0.79 2.06
C VAL A 90 -14.36 0.49 2.92
N LEU A 91 -13.75 -0.68 2.71
CA LEU A 91 -12.40 -1.01 3.16
C LEU A 91 -11.49 -1.14 1.95
N PHE A 92 -10.36 -0.42 1.97
CA PHE A 92 -9.22 -0.67 1.09
C PHE A 92 -8.01 -1.09 1.92
N LEU A 93 -7.42 -2.26 1.63
CA LEU A 93 -6.13 -2.68 2.19
C LEU A 93 -5.07 -2.84 1.10
N GLY A 94 -4.00 -2.08 1.21
CA GLY A 94 -2.82 -2.18 0.35
C GLY A 94 -1.81 -3.22 0.84
N PHE A 95 -1.20 -3.94 -0.09
CA PHE A 95 -0.10 -4.89 0.15
C PHE A 95 1.13 -4.41 -0.63
N ASP A 96 1.90 -3.49 -0.04
CA ASP A 96 2.99 -2.78 -0.70
C ASP A 96 4.06 -3.75 -1.24
N GLY A 97 4.40 -3.61 -2.52
CA GLY A 97 5.43 -4.41 -3.18
C GLY A 97 5.10 -5.90 -3.34
N MET A 98 3.86 -6.34 -3.09
CA MET A 98 3.47 -7.75 -3.17
C MET A 98 3.33 -8.25 -4.62
N ARG A 99 4.34 -8.97 -5.11
CA ARG A 99 4.33 -9.63 -6.42
C ARG A 99 3.21 -10.66 -6.52
N ALA A 100 2.59 -10.72 -7.69
CA ALA A 100 1.56 -11.71 -7.99
C ALA A 100 2.06 -13.16 -7.90
N ASP A 101 3.35 -13.42 -8.13
CA ASP A 101 3.95 -14.75 -7.98
C ASP A 101 4.18 -15.20 -6.52
N ALA A 102 3.86 -14.35 -5.55
CA ALA A 102 3.80 -14.72 -4.14
C ALA A 102 2.45 -15.33 -3.72
N LEU A 103 1.40 -15.18 -4.53
CA LEU A 103 0.07 -15.75 -4.22
C LEU A 103 0.08 -17.26 -3.96
N PRO A 104 0.87 -18.11 -4.66
CA PRO A 104 0.99 -19.54 -4.34
C PRO A 104 1.50 -19.87 -2.92
N VAL A 105 2.04 -18.89 -2.19
CA VAL A 105 2.44 -19.05 -0.78
C VAL A 105 1.21 -19.11 0.13
N ILE A 106 0.15 -18.39 -0.22
CA ILE A 106 -1.06 -18.21 0.61
C ILE A 106 -2.32 -18.83 -0.01
N LEU A 107 -2.38 -18.94 -1.34
CA LEU A 107 -3.49 -19.52 -2.12
C LEU A 107 -3.11 -20.84 -2.78
N GLN A 108 -4.08 -21.75 -2.87
CA GLN A 108 -3.90 -23.03 -3.54
C GLN A 108 -3.96 -22.85 -5.08
N THR A 109 -2.81 -22.77 -5.75
CA THR A 109 -2.71 -22.55 -7.22
C THR A 109 -2.27 -23.78 -8.02
N GLY A 110 -2.05 -24.92 -7.35
CA GLY A 110 -1.55 -26.14 -7.99
C GLY A 110 -1.52 -27.34 -7.03
N ALA A 111 -0.56 -28.24 -7.18
CA ALA A 111 -0.44 -29.43 -6.30
C ALA A 111 0.28 -29.15 -4.97
N LYS A 112 1.08 -28.08 -4.90
CA LYS A 112 1.78 -27.67 -3.68
C LYS A 112 0.79 -27.02 -2.71
N VAL A 113 0.71 -27.52 -1.49
CA VAL A 113 -0.18 -26.96 -0.46
C VAL A 113 0.32 -25.59 -0.05
N ALA A 114 -0.53 -24.56 -0.15
CA ALA A 114 -0.23 -23.22 0.34
C ALA A 114 -0.37 -23.14 1.87
N ASN A 115 0.39 -22.23 2.50
CA ASN A 115 0.53 -22.20 3.96
C ASN A 115 -0.78 -21.74 4.63
N ASN A 116 -1.33 -20.60 4.18
CA ASN A 116 -2.51 -19.99 4.79
C ASN A 116 -3.80 -20.76 4.43
N SER A 117 -3.94 -21.22 3.17
CA SER A 117 -5.11 -21.99 2.71
C SER A 117 -5.34 -23.30 3.50
N LYS A 118 -4.27 -23.91 4.03
CA LYS A 118 -4.36 -25.14 4.85
C LYS A 118 -5.12 -24.91 6.17
N THR A 119 -5.08 -23.69 6.70
CA THR A 119 -5.71 -23.34 7.98
C THR A 119 -7.13 -22.78 7.82
N GLY A 120 -7.54 -22.45 6.60
CA GLY A 120 -8.78 -21.71 6.34
C GLY A 120 -8.70 -20.21 6.71
N VAL A 121 -7.51 -19.72 7.08
CA VAL A 121 -7.28 -18.33 7.49
C VAL A 121 -6.51 -17.62 6.39
N SER A 122 -7.22 -16.97 5.47
CA SER A 122 -6.63 -16.19 4.38
C SER A 122 -7.62 -15.13 3.90
N GLY A 123 -7.24 -13.87 4.02
CA GLY A 123 -8.08 -12.74 3.62
C GLY A 123 -8.27 -12.70 2.10
N ILE A 124 -7.19 -12.88 1.35
CA ILE A 124 -7.23 -12.90 -0.11
C ILE A 124 -8.06 -14.09 -0.61
N SER A 125 -7.94 -15.27 0.02
CA SER A 125 -8.77 -16.42 -0.37
C SER A 125 -10.25 -16.18 -0.08
N ALA A 126 -10.59 -15.53 1.03
CA ALA A 126 -11.96 -15.20 1.36
C ALA A 126 -12.58 -14.25 0.32
N LEU A 127 -11.88 -13.19 -0.08
CA LEU A 127 -12.35 -12.28 -1.13
C LEU A 127 -12.42 -12.96 -2.50
N GLN A 128 -11.43 -13.78 -2.84
CA GLN A 128 -11.41 -14.56 -4.09
C GLN A 128 -12.64 -15.47 -4.22
N GLN A 129 -13.13 -16.03 -3.12
CA GLN A 129 -14.35 -16.84 -3.07
C GLN A 129 -15.63 -16.00 -3.06
N ALA A 130 -15.63 -14.85 -2.37
CA ALA A 130 -16.79 -13.98 -2.23
C ALA A 130 -17.14 -13.21 -3.51
N GLY A 131 -16.14 -12.62 -4.17
CA GLY A 131 -16.32 -11.86 -5.41
C GLY A 131 -15.33 -12.30 -6.47
N GLY A 132 -14.05 -11.99 -6.27
CA GLY A 132 -13.01 -12.35 -7.21
C GLY A 132 -11.61 -11.90 -6.85
N LEU A 133 -10.65 -12.49 -7.55
CA LEU A 133 -9.26 -12.09 -7.61
C LEU A 133 -8.91 -11.87 -9.08
N TYR A 134 -8.33 -10.72 -9.40
CA TYR A 134 -8.12 -10.23 -10.75
C TYR A 134 -6.65 -9.91 -10.98
N LEU A 135 -6.12 -10.27 -12.13
CA LEU A 135 -4.87 -9.71 -12.64
C LEU A 135 -5.08 -8.23 -12.91
N ALA A 136 -4.11 -7.43 -12.50
CA ALA A 136 -4.09 -5.99 -12.71
C ALA A 136 -2.70 -5.54 -13.18
N TYR A 137 -2.58 -4.25 -13.50
CA TYR A 137 -1.28 -3.68 -13.80
C TYR A 137 -1.11 -2.22 -13.39
N CYS A 138 0.13 -1.88 -13.03
CA CYS A 138 0.56 -0.52 -12.71
C CYS A 138 1.59 0.01 -13.73
N GLY A 139 2.12 1.21 -13.48
CA GLY A 139 3.17 1.84 -14.30
C GLY A 139 2.69 2.55 -15.58
N GLY A 140 1.38 2.52 -15.90
CA GLY A 140 0.83 3.09 -17.14
C GLY A 140 1.34 2.40 -18.41
N GLU A 141 0.86 2.77 -19.59
CA GLU A 141 1.30 2.13 -20.84
C GLU A 141 2.71 2.61 -21.26
N THR A 142 3.60 1.67 -21.59
CA THR A 142 5.01 1.98 -21.84
C THR A 142 5.22 2.87 -23.07
N ASN A 143 6.17 3.80 -22.99
CA ASN A 143 6.51 4.78 -24.03
C ASN A 143 5.31 5.65 -24.46
N THR A 144 4.31 5.80 -23.59
CA THR A 144 3.19 6.72 -23.76
C THR A 144 3.19 7.79 -22.69
N ASP A 145 2.33 8.81 -22.84
CA ASP A 145 2.14 9.83 -21.81
C ASP A 145 1.59 9.26 -20.50
N THR A 146 0.99 8.07 -20.48
CA THR A 146 0.47 7.47 -19.25
C THR A 146 1.56 6.81 -18.40
N GLN A 147 2.77 6.59 -18.95
CA GLN A 147 3.83 5.91 -18.23
C GLN A 147 4.23 6.66 -16.94
N GLN A 148 4.32 5.90 -15.85
CA GLN A 148 4.82 6.30 -14.54
C GLN A 148 5.74 5.20 -14.00
N THR A 149 6.56 5.53 -13.01
CA THR A 149 7.39 4.51 -12.34
C THR A 149 6.49 3.49 -11.63
N THR A 150 6.97 2.24 -11.54
CA THR A 150 6.36 1.20 -10.71
C THR A 150 6.76 1.41 -9.25
N SER A 151 6.33 2.54 -8.69
CA SER A 151 6.69 2.98 -7.34
C SER A 151 5.47 3.23 -6.47
N THR A 152 5.68 3.09 -5.16
CA THR A 152 4.69 3.20 -4.09
C THR A 152 3.73 4.36 -4.29
N SER A 153 4.27 5.59 -4.38
CA SER A 153 3.43 6.78 -4.42
C SER A 153 2.65 6.92 -5.73
N ALA A 154 3.32 6.64 -6.85
CA ALA A 154 2.69 6.75 -8.16
C ALA A 154 1.51 5.77 -8.27
N SER A 155 1.68 4.54 -7.80
CA SER A 155 0.66 3.51 -7.89
C SER A 155 -0.47 3.67 -6.87
N TRP A 156 -0.19 3.95 -5.59
CA TRP A 156 -1.26 4.21 -4.62
C TRP A 156 -2.12 5.41 -5.01
N THR A 157 -1.48 6.50 -5.45
CA THR A 157 -2.23 7.66 -5.93
C THR A 157 -3.11 7.31 -7.13
N THR A 158 -2.60 6.51 -8.08
CA THR A 158 -3.38 6.03 -9.22
C THR A 158 -4.61 5.22 -8.79
N HIS A 159 -4.48 4.29 -7.83
CA HIS A 159 -5.62 3.55 -7.28
C HIS A 159 -6.70 4.50 -6.73
N PHE A 160 -6.28 5.59 -6.10
CA PHE A 160 -7.16 6.46 -5.33
C PHE A 160 -7.77 7.61 -6.13
N THR A 161 -7.24 7.94 -7.31
CA THR A 161 -7.71 9.09 -8.11
C THR A 161 -8.33 8.73 -9.46
N GLY A 162 -8.31 7.45 -9.86
CA GLY A 162 -8.94 7.01 -11.12
C GLY A 162 -8.19 7.44 -12.39
N VAL A 163 -6.96 7.91 -12.27
CA VAL A 163 -6.14 8.39 -13.39
C VAL A 163 -4.67 8.04 -13.20
N TRP A 164 -3.87 8.11 -14.26
CA TRP A 164 -2.42 7.90 -14.18
C TRP A 164 -1.66 9.16 -13.74
N GLY A 165 -0.36 9.00 -13.45
CA GLY A 165 0.54 10.02 -12.91
C GLY A 165 0.64 11.33 -13.68
N THR A 166 0.43 11.29 -15.00
CA THR A 166 0.38 12.51 -15.81
C THR A 166 -0.79 13.42 -15.46
N GLN A 167 -1.87 12.87 -14.92
CA GLN A 167 -3.08 13.62 -14.57
C GLN A 167 -3.10 13.99 -13.08
N HIS A 168 -2.83 13.06 -12.16
CA HIS A 168 -2.82 13.36 -10.71
C HIS A 168 -1.54 14.04 -10.22
N GLY A 169 -0.49 14.05 -11.04
CA GLY A 169 0.76 14.78 -10.78
C GLY A 169 1.90 13.94 -10.21
N ILE A 170 1.68 12.68 -9.84
CA ILE A 170 2.72 11.81 -9.27
C ILE A 170 3.17 10.75 -10.29
N LYS A 171 4.37 10.94 -10.88
CA LYS A 171 5.00 9.92 -11.75
C LYS A 171 6.06 9.10 -11.03
N THR A 172 6.60 9.62 -9.93
CA THR A 172 7.67 9.08 -9.11
C THR A 172 7.39 9.34 -7.63
N ASN A 173 8.08 8.63 -6.74
CA ASN A 173 8.00 8.83 -5.30
C ASN A 173 8.36 10.26 -4.83
N ASP A 174 9.05 11.05 -5.65
CA ASP A 174 9.48 12.41 -5.31
C ASP A 174 8.49 13.51 -5.76
N ASP A 175 7.42 13.14 -6.47
CA ASP A 175 6.44 14.08 -6.99
C ASP A 175 5.33 14.38 -5.97
N ALA A 176 4.69 15.54 -6.10
CA ALA A 176 3.54 15.92 -5.28
C ALA A 176 2.25 15.88 -6.10
N LYS A 177 1.19 15.34 -5.50
CA LYS A 177 -0.14 15.29 -6.11
C LYS A 177 -0.70 16.70 -6.31
N ASN A 178 -1.34 16.95 -7.44
CA ASN A 178 -2.17 18.15 -7.62
C ASN A 178 -3.57 17.96 -7.00
N LEU A 179 -4.39 19.01 -7.00
CA LEU A 179 -5.77 18.95 -6.51
C LEU A 179 -6.81 18.85 -7.63
N ASP A 180 -6.37 18.68 -8.88
CA ASP A 180 -7.26 18.60 -10.05
C ASP A 180 -8.01 17.25 -10.09
N HIS A 181 -7.39 16.20 -9.55
CA HIS A 181 -7.99 14.88 -9.36
C HIS A 181 -7.93 14.49 -7.90
N LYS A 182 -9.05 14.48 -7.18
CA LYS A 182 -9.09 14.16 -5.75
C LYS A 182 -9.02 12.66 -5.52
N THR A 183 -8.53 12.27 -4.35
CA THR A 183 -8.72 10.89 -3.89
C THR A 183 -10.21 10.63 -3.62
N PHE A 184 -10.70 9.39 -3.84
CA PHE A 184 -12.10 9.06 -3.50
C PHE A 184 -12.39 9.36 -2.01
N MET A 185 -11.41 9.18 -1.12
CA MET A 185 -11.53 9.52 0.30
C MET A 185 -11.86 11.00 0.50
N LEU A 186 -11.16 11.91 -0.18
CA LEU A 186 -11.43 13.34 -0.09
C LEU A 186 -12.78 13.70 -0.72
N GLU A 187 -13.14 13.08 -1.85
CA GLU A 187 -14.43 13.34 -2.51
C GLU A 187 -15.62 12.96 -1.66
N TYR A 188 -15.58 11.81 -1.01
CA TYR A 188 -16.66 11.36 -0.13
C TYR A 188 -16.64 12.09 1.22
N ALA A 189 -15.46 12.47 1.73
CA ALA A 189 -15.38 13.31 2.93
C ALA A 189 -16.01 14.69 2.72
N GLN A 190 -15.81 15.29 1.54
CA GLN A 190 -16.47 16.55 1.17
C GLN A 190 -18.00 16.44 1.06
N GLN A 191 -18.52 15.23 0.87
CA GLN A 191 -19.96 14.94 0.86
C GLN A 191 -20.50 14.62 2.27
N GLY A 192 -19.63 14.58 3.28
CA GLY A 192 -20.00 14.40 4.68
C GLY A 192 -19.77 12.99 5.23
N LEU A 193 -19.09 12.10 4.49
CA LEU A 193 -18.67 10.80 5.02
C LEU A 193 -17.41 10.92 5.87
N SER A 194 -17.25 10.03 6.85
CA SER A 194 -16.01 9.93 7.63
C SER A 194 -15.02 9.03 6.91
N THR A 195 -13.85 9.54 6.53
CA THR A 195 -12.86 8.78 5.75
C THR A 195 -11.48 8.78 6.41
N SER A 196 -10.70 7.72 6.17
CA SER A 196 -9.34 7.63 6.69
C SER A 196 -8.38 6.95 5.73
N ILE A 197 -7.13 7.39 5.77
CA ILE A 197 -5.99 6.72 5.13
C ILE A 197 -4.82 6.62 6.11
N ALA A 198 -4.26 5.43 6.24
CA ALA A 198 -3.14 5.13 7.11
C ALA A 198 -2.01 4.41 6.38
N PHE A 199 -0.78 4.82 6.68
CA PHE A 199 0.46 4.22 6.17
C PHE A 199 1.60 4.48 7.18
N ASP A 200 2.76 3.85 7.03
CA ASP A 200 3.98 4.03 7.83
C ASP A 200 5.15 4.46 6.94
N TRP A 201 4.87 5.38 6.01
CA TRP A 201 5.89 5.95 5.13
C TRP A 201 5.80 7.47 5.06
N ASP A 202 6.73 8.13 5.76
CA ASP A 202 6.79 9.58 5.94
C ASP A 202 6.56 10.36 4.62
N GLN A 203 7.25 9.95 3.56
CA GLN A 203 7.27 10.64 2.27
C GLN A 203 5.88 10.66 1.60
N TYR A 204 5.04 9.65 1.85
CA TYR A 204 3.68 9.60 1.30
C TYR A 204 2.84 10.78 1.78
N PHE A 205 2.92 11.11 3.06
CA PHE A 205 2.17 12.22 3.64
C PHE A 205 2.88 13.56 3.46
N ASP A 206 4.20 13.58 3.68
CA ASP A 206 4.97 14.83 3.71
C ASP A 206 5.20 15.43 2.31
N VAL A 207 5.26 14.58 1.27
CA VAL A 207 5.55 15.00 -0.11
C VAL A 207 4.34 14.75 -1.01
N ASN A 208 3.85 13.52 -1.03
CA ASN A 208 2.96 13.09 -2.11
C ASN A 208 1.53 13.58 -1.92
N LEU A 209 0.94 13.39 -0.74
CA LEU A 209 -0.42 13.84 -0.39
C LEU A 209 -0.48 15.20 0.30
N LYS A 210 0.65 15.90 0.45
CA LYS A 210 0.74 17.13 1.24
C LYS A 210 -0.30 18.19 0.86
N GLU A 211 -0.68 18.31 -0.41
CA GLU A 211 -1.64 19.31 -0.86
C GLU A 211 -3.08 18.95 -0.48
N GLU A 212 -3.44 17.64 -0.45
CA GLU A 212 -4.73 17.20 0.11
C GLU A 212 -4.76 17.35 1.63
N ILE A 213 -3.65 17.03 2.32
CA ILE A 213 -3.54 17.22 3.77
C ILE A 213 -3.74 18.70 4.12
N LYS A 214 -3.03 19.61 3.44
CA LYS A 214 -3.20 21.07 3.63
C LYS A 214 -4.63 21.51 3.34
N TYR A 215 -5.27 20.94 2.33
CA TYR A 215 -6.67 21.23 2.04
C TYR A 215 -7.57 20.85 3.23
N VAL A 216 -7.44 19.62 3.77
CA VAL A 216 -8.26 19.18 4.90
C VAL A 216 -7.95 19.98 6.18
N MET A 217 -6.67 20.28 6.45
CA MET A 217 -6.27 21.17 7.56
C MET A 217 -6.95 22.55 7.49
N ALA A 218 -7.15 23.09 6.28
CA ALA A 218 -7.81 24.36 6.05
C ALA A 218 -9.35 24.27 6.07
N ASN A 219 -9.92 23.06 6.05
CA ASN A 219 -11.36 22.79 5.98
C ASN A 219 -11.76 21.78 7.07
N PRO A 220 -11.80 22.19 8.36
CA PRO A 220 -12.00 21.27 9.48
C PRO A 220 -13.37 20.58 9.52
N ASP A 221 -14.33 21.00 8.69
CA ASP A 221 -15.62 20.33 8.51
C ASP A 221 -15.54 19.10 7.58
N VAL A 222 -14.42 18.91 6.88
CA VAL A 222 -14.15 17.71 6.05
C VAL A 222 -13.55 16.64 6.96
N ASP A 223 -14.33 15.60 7.27
CA ASP A 223 -13.91 14.50 8.15
C ASP A 223 -13.05 13.47 7.39
N MET A 224 -11.80 13.86 7.13
CA MET A 224 -10.79 12.98 6.54
C MET A 224 -9.56 12.91 7.45
N THR A 225 -9.24 11.70 7.93
CA THR A 225 -8.08 11.45 8.78
C THR A 225 -6.92 10.90 7.95
N PHE A 226 -5.75 11.51 8.09
CA PHE A 226 -4.48 10.96 7.60
C PHE A 226 -3.67 10.47 8.79
N CYS A 227 -3.09 9.28 8.72
CA CYS A 227 -2.32 8.73 9.82
C CYS A 227 -1.03 8.08 9.32
N ASP A 228 0.08 8.69 9.71
CA ASP A 228 1.39 8.06 9.69
C ASP A 228 1.58 7.26 10.98
N ILE A 229 1.31 5.96 10.94
CA ILE A 229 0.96 5.19 12.15
C ILE A 229 2.10 5.12 13.17
N ASP A 230 3.35 5.15 12.72
CA ASP A 230 4.55 5.03 13.57
C ASP A 230 5.16 6.39 13.93
N ARG A 231 4.57 7.48 13.43
CA ARG A 231 5.05 8.85 13.66
C ARG A 231 4.69 9.36 15.05
N ALA A 232 5.71 9.73 15.82
CA ALA A 232 5.52 10.45 17.07
C ALA A 232 5.40 11.98 16.84
N LYS A 233 4.51 12.64 17.57
CA LYS A 233 4.44 14.11 17.61
C LYS A 233 5.79 14.73 18.01
N ALA A 234 6.10 15.88 17.42
CA ALA A 234 7.32 16.62 17.65
C ALA A 234 7.06 18.06 18.13
N GLU A 235 7.99 18.58 18.93
CA GLU A 235 8.00 20.00 19.33
C GLU A 235 8.75 20.90 18.32
N LYS A 236 9.54 20.29 17.44
CA LYS A 236 10.30 20.97 16.38
C LYS A 236 10.65 19.99 15.27
N LEU A 237 10.70 20.48 14.03
CA LEU A 237 11.14 19.66 12.90
C LEU A 237 12.61 19.25 13.07
N LYS A 238 12.89 17.99 12.70
CA LYS A 238 14.24 17.45 12.55
C LYS A 238 14.51 17.23 11.06
N LYS A 239 15.36 16.26 10.70
CA LYS A 239 15.46 15.80 9.31
C LYS A 239 14.17 15.05 8.98
N THR A 240 13.31 15.65 8.16
CA THR A 240 12.01 15.14 7.69
C THR A 240 11.71 15.79 6.34
N TYR A 241 10.75 15.25 5.60
CA TYR A 241 10.24 15.82 4.36
C TYR A 241 9.15 16.88 4.62
N ALA A 242 8.50 16.86 5.81
CA ALA A 242 7.44 17.78 6.15
C ALA A 242 7.86 19.26 6.05
N GLU A 243 7.04 20.05 5.36
CA GLU A 243 7.29 21.49 5.16
C GLU A 243 7.09 22.32 6.44
N THR A 244 6.19 21.89 7.33
CA THR A 244 5.86 22.59 8.58
C THR A 244 5.67 21.60 9.73
N LEU A 245 5.91 22.08 10.96
CA LEU A 245 5.65 21.29 12.18
C LEU A 245 4.16 20.95 12.33
N GLU A 246 3.30 21.83 11.85
CA GLU A 246 1.85 21.64 11.88
C GLU A 246 1.46 20.46 10.98
N LEU A 247 1.92 20.44 9.72
CA LEU A 247 1.68 19.32 8.79
C LEU A 247 2.26 18.01 9.33
N TYR A 248 3.49 18.05 9.85
CA TYR A 248 4.15 16.88 10.44
C TYR A 248 3.30 16.26 11.57
N ASN A 249 2.83 17.10 12.49
CA ASN A 249 2.04 16.66 13.65
C ASN A 249 0.57 16.36 13.29
N TYR A 250 0.06 16.88 12.18
CA TYR A 250 -1.32 16.67 11.75
C TYR A 250 -1.59 15.21 11.37
N VAL A 251 -0.61 14.57 10.74
CA VAL A 251 -0.69 13.15 10.35
C VAL A 251 -0.15 12.19 11.42
N ALA A 252 0.41 12.71 12.51
CA ALA A 252 0.91 11.88 13.61
C ALA A 252 -0.25 11.47 14.54
N PRO A 253 -0.44 10.19 14.87
CA PRO A 253 -1.46 9.77 15.82
C PRO A 253 -1.22 10.39 17.21
N GLU A 254 -2.30 10.59 17.97
CA GLU A 254 -2.22 11.11 19.34
C GLU A 254 -1.37 10.22 20.26
N THR A 255 -1.45 8.90 20.06
CA THR A 255 -0.65 7.92 20.77
C THR A 255 -0.29 6.80 19.80
N PRO A 256 0.90 6.84 19.18
CA PRO A 256 1.39 5.75 18.35
C PRO A 256 1.40 4.45 19.15
N SER A 257 0.96 3.35 18.55
CA SER A 257 1.02 2.03 19.17
C SER A 257 2.47 1.56 19.27
N ASP A 258 2.84 0.83 20.32
CA ASP A 258 4.15 0.14 20.37
C ASP A 258 4.33 -0.86 19.21
N SER A 259 3.22 -1.30 18.60
CA SER A 259 3.20 -2.17 17.42
C SER A 259 3.14 -1.40 16.09
N ALA A 260 3.05 -0.06 16.12
CA ALA A 260 2.92 0.77 14.92
C ALA A 260 4.06 0.65 13.91
N PRO A 261 5.33 0.40 14.30
CA PRO A 261 6.40 0.14 13.33
C PRO A 261 6.25 -1.19 12.56
N TYR A 262 5.15 -1.92 12.76
CA TYR A 262 4.88 -3.22 12.16
C TYR A 262 3.46 -3.26 11.60
N ASP A 263 3.22 -4.13 10.62
CA ASP A 263 1.88 -4.32 10.02
C ASP A 263 0.80 -4.77 11.00
N THR A 264 1.15 -5.32 12.18
CA THR A 264 0.17 -5.54 13.25
C THR A 264 -0.39 -4.24 13.81
N GLY A 265 0.42 -3.19 13.90
CA GLY A 265 -0.04 -1.85 14.26
C GLY A 265 -0.95 -1.25 13.19
N MET A 266 -0.63 -1.46 11.91
CA MET A 266 -1.53 -1.08 10.81
C MET A 266 -2.88 -1.78 10.90
N ARG A 267 -2.88 -3.10 11.11
CA ARG A 267 -4.10 -3.89 11.35
C ARG A 267 -4.91 -3.32 12.51
N ASP A 268 -4.28 -3.07 13.65
CA ASP A 268 -4.96 -2.59 14.85
C ASP A 268 -5.54 -1.19 14.64
N TYR A 269 -4.84 -0.31 13.92
CA TYR A 269 -5.34 1.00 13.53
C TYR A 269 -6.58 0.89 12.62
N VAL A 270 -6.53 0.05 11.58
CA VAL A 270 -7.69 -0.20 10.70
C VAL A 270 -8.88 -0.74 11.48
N LEU A 271 -8.66 -1.72 12.37
CA LEU A 271 -9.71 -2.27 13.23
C LEU A 271 -10.34 -1.19 14.12
N GLN A 272 -9.53 -0.29 14.67
CA GLN A 272 -10.03 0.84 15.46
C GLN A 272 -10.89 1.81 14.63
N ARG A 273 -10.48 2.14 13.40
CA ARG A 273 -11.29 3.01 12.51
C ARG A 273 -12.63 2.35 12.15
N ILE A 274 -12.63 1.04 11.87
CA ILE A 274 -13.84 0.26 11.64
C ILE A 274 -14.74 0.26 12.89
N GLU A 275 -14.19 0.08 14.09
CA GLU A 275 -14.94 0.13 15.35
C GLU A 275 -15.58 1.49 15.59
N ASN A 276 -14.83 2.57 15.31
CA ASN A 276 -15.30 3.96 15.41
C ASN A 276 -16.41 4.31 14.42
N GLY A 277 -16.62 3.48 13.39
CA GLY A 277 -17.71 3.65 12.43
C GLY A 277 -17.38 4.54 11.24
N ASP A 278 -16.09 4.71 10.89
CA ASP A 278 -15.67 5.34 9.63
C ASP A 278 -16.40 4.73 8.43
N ASP A 279 -16.70 5.53 7.40
CA ASP A 279 -17.37 5.08 6.18
C ASP A 279 -16.41 4.55 5.13
N ILE A 280 -15.21 5.13 5.04
CA ILE A 280 -14.14 4.68 4.15
C ILE A 280 -12.87 4.53 4.97
N VAL A 281 -12.34 3.31 5.08
CA VAL A 281 -11.10 3.01 5.78
C VAL A 281 -10.06 2.50 4.80
N CYS A 282 -8.94 3.21 4.67
CA CYS A 282 -7.81 2.81 3.86
C CYS A 282 -6.58 2.57 4.74
N GLY A 283 -5.93 1.42 4.59
CA GLY A 283 -4.67 1.10 5.27
C GLY A 283 -3.71 0.38 4.33
N ILE A 284 -2.40 0.60 4.48
CA ILE A 284 -1.38 -0.01 3.61
C ILE A 284 -0.39 -0.78 4.49
N PHE A 285 -0.23 -2.07 4.20
CA PHE A 285 0.82 -2.90 4.80
C PHE A 285 2.13 -2.71 4.05
N HIS A 286 3.22 -2.45 4.78
CA HIS A 286 4.51 -2.03 4.23
C HIS A 286 5.59 -3.11 4.31
N ASN A 287 5.47 -4.06 5.24
CA ASN A 287 6.58 -4.97 5.55
C ASN A 287 6.93 -5.91 4.38
N ILE A 288 6.01 -6.13 3.44
CA ILE A 288 6.29 -6.93 2.23
C ILE A 288 7.33 -6.22 1.36
N ASP A 289 7.15 -4.93 1.09
CA ASP A 289 8.10 -4.11 0.34
C ASP A 289 9.45 -3.98 1.08
N SER A 290 9.41 -3.67 2.38
CA SER A 290 10.61 -3.66 3.24
C SER A 290 11.39 -4.98 3.18
N ALA A 291 10.70 -6.12 3.22
CA ALA A 291 11.35 -7.44 3.06
C ALA A 291 11.86 -7.68 1.64
N GLY A 292 11.18 -7.13 0.62
CA GLY A 292 11.61 -7.16 -0.78
C GLY A 292 12.92 -6.42 -0.99
N HIS A 293 13.07 -5.23 -0.41
CA HIS A 293 14.30 -4.46 -0.43
C HIS A 293 15.45 -5.11 0.33
N GLU A 294 15.21 -5.64 1.53
CA GLU A 294 16.29 -6.20 2.36
C GLU A 294 16.73 -7.60 1.90
N TYR A 295 15.79 -8.45 1.48
CA TYR A 295 16.04 -9.87 1.23
C TYR A 295 15.77 -10.33 -0.20
N GLY A 296 15.13 -9.50 -1.02
CA GLY A 296 14.77 -9.77 -2.40
C GLY A 296 13.30 -10.11 -2.59
N PHE A 297 12.70 -9.49 -3.59
CA PHE A 297 11.31 -9.68 -3.99
C PHE A 297 11.05 -11.10 -4.54
N GLY A 298 9.93 -11.69 -4.14
CA GLY A 298 9.35 -12.92 -4.71
C GLY A 298 9.93 -14.25 -4.21
N THR A 299 11.25 -14.36 -4.04
CA THR A 299 11.89 -15.67 -3.77
C THR A 299 12.40 -15.87 -2.34
N SER A 300 12.59 -14.79 -1.58
CA SER A 300 13.19 -14.87 -0.25
C SER A 300 12.22 -15.42 0.80
N THR A 301 12.76 -16.05 1.85
CA THR A 301 11.94 -16.63 2.93
C THR A 301 11.26 -15.53 3.74
N GLN A 302 11.95 -14.41 3.94
CA GLN A 302 11.47 -13.25 4.68
C GLN A 302 10.33 -12.55 3.96
N TYR A 303 10.47 -12.33 2.65
CA TYR A 303 9.40 -11.79 1.81
C TYR A 303 8.15 -12.66 1.85
N ASN A 304 8.30 -13.98 1.66
CA ASN A 304 7.19 -14.91 1.78
C ASN A 304 6.57 -14.92 3.19
N GLY A 305 7.39 -14.74 4.23
CA GLY A 305 6.95 -14.56 5.62
C GLY A 305 6.06 -13.33 5.81
N ALA A 306 6.47 -12.18 5.26
CA ALA A 306 5.69 -10.95 5.29
C ALA A 306 4.34 -11.13 4.57
N VAL A 307 4.35 -11.72 3.36
CA VAL A 307 3.12 -12.01 2.59
C VAL A 307 2.13 -12.86 3.40
N MET A 308 2.61 -13.93 4.05
CA MET A 308 1.75 -14.77 4.89
C MET A 308 1.15 -13.99 6.06
N ASN A 309 1.94 -13.14 6.73
CA ASN A 309 1.49 -12.37 7.88
C ASN A 309 0.45 -11.31 7.49
N CYS A 310 0.69 -10.54 6.42
CA CYS A 310 -0.25 -9.51 5.99
C CYS A 310 -1.60 -10.13 5.56
N ASP A 311 -1.60 -11.28 4.90
CA ASP A 311 -2.83 -12.00 4.55
C ASP A 311 -3.60 -12.50 5.79
N LEU A 312 -2.89 -12.91 6.86
CA LEU A 312 -3.52 -13.25 8.16
C LEU A 312 -4.10 -12.01 8.86
N TYR A 313 -3.41 -10.88 8.79
CA TYR A 313 -3.91 -9.62 9.35
C TYR A 313 -5.14 -9.13 8.59
N ALA A 314 -5.10 -9.16 7.27
CA ALA A 314 -6.25 -8.84 6.43
C ALA A 314 -7.45 -9.73 6.75
N TYR A 315 -7.25 -11.05 6.95
CA TYR A 315 -8.33 -11.94 7.37
C TYR A 315 -8.99 -11.52 8.69
N SER A 316 -8.21 -11.09 9.68
CA SER A 316 -8.78 -10.61 10.94
C SER A 316 -9.62 -9.33 10.79
N VAL A 317 -9.26 -8.46 9.84
CA VAL A 317 -10.07 -7.28 9.50
C VAL A 317 -11.40 -7.71 8.86
N LEU A 318 -11.37 -8.70 7.96
CA LEU A 318 -12.60 -9.25 7.35
C LEU A 318 -13.56 -9.80 8.41
N GLN A 319 -13.04 -10.48 9.44
CA GLN A 319 -13.87 -11.01 10.53
C GLN A 319 -14.53 -9.90 11.36
N ALA A 320 -13.87 -8.75 11.54
CA ALA A 320 -14.48 -7.60 12.18
C ALA A 320 -15.60 -7.00 11.34
N ILE A 321 -15.40 -6.88 10.02
CA ILE A 321 -16.44 -6.40 9.09
C ILE A 321 -17.65 -7.35 9.07
N GLU A 322 -17.42 -8.66 8.97
CA GLU A 322 -18.50 -9.66 8.98
C GLU A 322 -19.37 -9.54 10.25
N ALA A 323 -18.74 -9.29 11.41
CA ALA A 323 -19.48 -9.06 12.65
C ALA A 323 -20.33 -7.78 12.62
N ARG A 324 -19.83 -6.70 12.00
CA ARG A 324 -20.57 -5.44 11.86
C ARG A 324 -21.72 -5.54 10.86
N GLU A 325 -21.56 -6.22 9.73
CA GLU A 325 -22.65 -6.43 8.76
C GLU A 325 -23.86 -7.15 9.39
N GLN A 326 -23.60 -8.01 10.38
CA GLN A 326 -24.64 -8.72 11.13
C GLN A 326 -25.35 -7.85 12.18
N THR A 327 -24.72 -6.77 12.66
CA THR A 327 -25.15 -6.05 13.87
C THR A 327 -25.48 -4.57 13.64
N GLU A 328 -24.83 -3.91 12.68
CA GLU A 328 -24.85 -2.45 12.49
C GLU A 328 -25.61 -1.99 11.23
N ASN A 329 -26.34 -2.90 10.56
CA ASN A 329 -27.06 -2.62 9.30
C ASN A 329 -26.14 -2.16 8.15
N GLU A 330 -24.89 -2.58 8.18
CA GLU A 330 -23.88 -2.21 7.18
C GLU A 330 -23.87 -3.19 5.99
N GLU A 331 -23.33 -2.70 4.87
CA GLU A 331 -22.99 -3.46 3.65
C GLU A 331 -21.62 -2.94 3.17
N TRP A 332 -20.60 -3.79 3.13
CA TRP A 332 -19.24 -3.35 2.84
C TRP A 332 -18.79 -3.69 1.42
N LEU A 333 -18.14 -2.74 0.75
CA LEU A 333 -17.20 -3.02 -0.33
C LEU A 333 -15.82 -3.21 0.29
N ILE A 334 -15.16 -4.30 -0.06
CA ILE A 334 -13.82 -4.62 0.41
C ILE A 334 -12.92 -4.81 -0.80
N VAL A 335 -11.80 -4.11 -0.81
CA VAL A 335 -10.79 -4.18 -1.87
C VAL A 335 -9.41 -4.40 -1.25
N PHE A 336 -8.75 -5.49 -1.64
CA PHE A 336 -7.33 -5.69 -1.39
C PHE A 336 -6.57 -5.53 -2.71
N ALA A 337 -5.46 -4.81 -2.70
CA ALA A 337 -4.65 -4.63 -3.90
C ALA A 337 -3.18 -4.45 -3.54
N ASN A 338 -2.31 -4.70 -4.51
CA ASN A 338 -0.92 -4.23 -4.47
C ASN A 338 -0.71 -3.12 -5.51
N ASP A 339 0.29 -2.31 -5.26
CA ASP A 339 0.67 -1.13 -6.03
C ASP A 339 1.75 -1.41 -7.08
N HIS A 340 2.71 -2.25 -6.74
CA HIS A 340 3.75 -2.75 -7.63
C HIS A 340 4.29 -4.11 -7.15
N GLY A 341 5.13 -4.73 -7.97
CA GLY A 341 6.04 -5.79 -7.56
C GLY A 341 7.49 -5.29 -7.51
N GLY A 342 8.46 -6.18 -7.73
CA GLY A 342 9.87 -5.81 -7.72
C GLY A 342 10.77 -6.88 -8.33
N LEU A 343 12.00 -6.49 -8.68
CA LEU A 343 13.00 -7.38 -9.27
C LEU A 343 14.32 -7.27 -8.51
N GLY A 344 14.85 -8.41 -8.05
CA GLY A 344 15.99 -8.40 -7.14
C GLY A 344 15.60 -7.72 -5.82
N THR A 345 16.25 -6.62 -5.47
CA THR A 345 15.98 -5.81 -4.26
C THR A 345 15.49 -4.40 -4.59
N GLY A 346 15.03 -4.17 -5.81
CA GLY A 346 14.57 -2.87 -6.28
C GLY A 346 13.27 -2.95 -7.05
N HIS A 347 12.67 -1.78 -7.24
CA HIS A 347 11.51 -1.57 -8.11
C HIS A 347 11.58 -0.14 -8.69
N GLY A 348 10.62 0.24 -9.53
CA GLY A 348 10.53 1.58 -10.14
C GLY A 348 10.70 1.59 -11.65
N GLU A 349 11.16 0.48 -12.25
CA GLU A 349 11.32 0.33 -13.68
C GLU A 349 10.03 -0.17 -14.34
N GLN A 350 10.12 -0.85 -15.49
CA GLN A 350 8.96 -1.29 -16.27
C GLN A 350 9.03 -2.80 -16.55
N THR A 351 9.64 -3.58 -15.65
CA THR A 351 9.71 -5.04 -15.80
C THR A 351 8.35 -5.70 -15.57
N LEU A 352 8.13 -6.90 -16.10
CA LEU A 352 6.85 -7.61 -15.91
C LEU A 352 6.60 -7.93 -14.43
N GLU A 353 7.65 -8.20 -13.67
CA GLU A 353 7.60 -8.45 -12.22
C GLU A 353 7.14 -7.24 -11.42
N GLU A 354 7.55 -6.04 -11.83
CA GLU A 354 7.13 -4.79 -11.18
C GLU A 354 5.72 -4.38 -11.58
N ARG A 355 5.35 -4.59 -12.86
CA ARG A 355 4.08 -4.10 -13.43
C ARG A 355 2.88 -4.98 -13.19
N THR A 356 3.08 -6.30 -13.03
CA THR A 356 1.97 -7.24 -12.85
C THR A 356 1.48 -7.19 -11.41
N THR A 357 0.30 -6.62 -11.22
CA THR A 357 -0.36 -6.47 -9.93
C THR A 357 -1.61 -7.34 -9.86
N TRP A 358 -2.34 -7.23 -8.76
CA TRP A 358 -3.60 -7.94 -8.54
C TRP A 358 -4.56 -7.10 -7.70
N ILE A 359 -5.85 -7.38 -7.86
CA ILE A 359 -6.93 -6.80 -7.05
C ILE A 359 -7.86 -7.94 -6.62
N ALA A 360 -8.15 -8.05 -5.33
CA ALA A 360 -9.16 -8.95 -4.77
C ALA A 360 -10.31 -8.14 -4.16
N THR A 361 -11.55 -8.56 -4.40
CA THR A 361 -12.71 -7.84 -3.88
C THR A 361 -13.92 -8.76 -3.69
N ASN A 362 -14.80 -8.42 -2.75
CA ASN A 362 -16.05 -9.15 -2.50
C ASN A 362 -17.15 -8.82 -3.51
N VAL A 363 -17.11 -7.64 -4.14
CA VAL A 363 -18.02 -7.26 -5.21
C VAL A 363 -17.28 -7.41 -6.55
N PRO A 364 -17.74 -8.26 -7.49
CA PRO A 364 -17.07 -8.44 -8.76
C PRO A 364 -16.91 -7.13 -9.55
N PHE A 365 -15.75 -6.92 -10.16
CA PHE A 365 -15.55 -5.82 -11.11
C PHE A 365 -16.50 -5.95 -12.31
N SER A 366 -17.00 -4.81 -12.80
CA SER A 366 -17.64 -4.74 -14.11
C SER A 366 -16.64 -5.09 -15.21
N GLU A 367 -17.07 -5.88 -16.20
CA GLU A 367 -16.22 -6.25 -17.35
C GLU A 367 -15.83 -5.03 -18.20
N GLU A 368 -16.52 -3.90 -18.07
CA GLU A 368 -16.17 -2.65 -18.76
C GLU A 368 -14.83 -2.05 -18.29
N TYR A 369 -14.36 -2.44 -17.10
CA TYR A 369 -13.07 -2.02 -16.55
C TYR A 369 -11.91 -2.90 -16.97
N TYR A 370 -12.18 -3.99 -17.69
CA TYR A 370 -11.12 -4.86 -18.19
C TYR A 370 -10.46 -4.23 -19.39
N SER A 371 -9.13 -4.31 -19.47
CA SER A 371 -8.43 -3.95 -20.71
C SER A 371 -8.80 -4.90 -21.85
N ASP A 372 -8.62 -4.44 -23.09
CA ASP A 372 -8.72 -5.29 -24.28
C ASP A 372 -7.33 -5.50 -24.90
N GLY A 373 -6.79 -6.70 -24.70
CA GLY A 373 -5.54 -7.09 -25.36
C GLY A 373 -4.27 -6.61 -24.66
N TYR A 374 -4.30 -6.37 -23.34
CA TYR A 374 -3.09 -6.04 -22.57
C TYR A 374 -2.00 -7.10 -22.76
N ASP A 375 -0.78 -6.66 -23.09
CA ASP A 375 0.34 -7.57 -23.37
C ASP A 375 1.41 -7.62 -22.27
N GLY A 376 1.16 -6.96 -21.14
CA GLY A 376 2.13 -6.75 -20.06
C GLY A 376 2.76 -5.35 -20.06
N PHE A 377 2.59 -4.59 -21.13
CA PHE A 377 3.16 -3.26 -21.29
C PHE A 377 2.15 -2.24 -21.84
N ASN A 378 1.30 -2.64 -22.79
CA ASN A 378 0.35 -1.76 -23.49
C ASN A 378 -0.99 -2.46 -23.74
N VAL A 379 -2.04 -1.68 -24.01
CA VAL A 379 -3.35 -2.16 -24.47
C VAL A 379 -3.41 -1.99 -26.01
N LYS A 380 -4.14 -2.86 -26.70
CA LYS A 380 -4.13 -2.93 -28.18
C LYS A 380 -5.04 -1.95 -28.88
#